data_AF-W1XAU6-F1
#
_entry.id   AF-W1XAU6-F1
#
_cell.length_a   1.000
_cell.length_b   1.000
_cell.length_c   1.000
_cell.angle_alpha   90.00
_cell.angle_beta   90.00
_cell.angle_gamma   90.00
#
_symmetry.space_group_name_H-M   'P 1'
#
loop_
_entity.id
_entity.type
_entity.pdbx_description
1 polymer ?
#
loop_
_entity_poly.entity_id
_entity_poly.type
_entity_poly.pdbx_seq_one_letter_code
_entity_poly.pdbx_strand_id
1 'polypeptide(L)' 'MAAQLTIRQNGFIIYQSYVSPGAFEITDLHPTSSNGDLDVTIDERDGNQQNYTIPYSTVPI' A
#
# COMPACT_ATOMS: atom_id res chain seq x y z
N MET A 1 -9.91 5.25 -15.97
CA MET A 1 -8.50 4.90 -15.79
C MET A 1 -8.30 4.85 -14.29
N ALA A 2 -8.11 3.67 -13.71
CA ALA A 2 -7.96 3.50 -12.27
C ALA A 2 -6.96 2.35 -12.06
N ALA A 3 -6.05 2.52 -11.11
CA ALA A 3 -5.07 1.50 -10.71
C ALA A 3 -5.55 0.82 -9.44
N GLN A 4 -5.27 -0.48 -9.31
CA GLN A 4 -5.55 -1.23 -8.11
C GLN A 4 -4.35 -1.14 -7.17
N LEU A 5 -4.54 -0.47 -6.05
CA LEU A 5 -3.56 -0.41 -4.99
C LEU A 5 -3.81 -1.53 -3.99
N THR A 6 -2.78 -2.31 -3.70
CA THR A 6 -2.79 -3.37 -2.70
C THR A 6 -1.61 -3.16 -1.76
N ILE A 7 -1.86 -3.04 -0.46
CA ILE A 7 -0.82 -2.92 0.56
C ILE A 7 -0.83 -4.19 1.39
N ARG A 8 0.36 -4.78 1.50
CA ARG A 8 0.62 -6.00 2.26
C ARG A 8 1.58 -5.70 3.39
N GLN A 9 1.36 -6.33 4.52
CA GLN A 9 2.26 -6.29 5.65
C GLN A 9 2.51 -7.72 6.10
N ASN A 10 3.78 -8.15 6.13
CA ASN A 10 4.16 -9.51 6.48
C ASN A 10 3.42 -10.59 5.66
N GLY A 11 3.16 -10.31 4.38
CA GLY A 11 2.42 -11.20 3.47
C GLY A 11 0.90 -11.13 3.53
N PHE A 12 0.31 -10.39 4.48
CA PHE A 12 -1.15 -10.22 4.59
C PHE A 12 -1.60 -8.91 3.94
N ILE A 13 -2.67 -8.94 3.14
CA ILE A 13 -3.27 -7.73 2.59
C ILE A 13 -3.98 -6.98 3.73
N ILE A 14 -3.48 -5.80 4.05
CA ILE A 14 -4.04 -4.93 5.10
C ILE A 14 -4.90 -3.80 4.49
N TYR A 15 -4.70 -3.51 3.21
CA TYR A 15 -5.44 -2.46 2.51
C TYR A 15 -5.52 -2.78 1.01
N GLN A 16 -6.68 -2.56 0.42
CA GLN A 16 -6.87 -2.70 -1.02
C GLN A 16 -7.91 -1.68 -1.49
N SER A 17 -7.55 -0.86 -2.49
CA SER A 17 -8.43 0.17 -3.02
C SER A 17 -8.11 0.49 -4.48
N TYR A 18 -9.05 1.13 -5.17
CA TYR A 18 -8.83 1.62 -6.53
C TYR A 18 -8.53 3.11 -6.49
N VAL A 19 -7.37 3.50 -6.99
CA VAL A 19 -6.92 4.90 -7.05
C VAL A 19 -6.96 5.41 -8.48
N SER A 20 -7.19 6.70 -8.65
CA SER A 20 -7.10 7.34 -9.95
C SER A 20 -5.64 7.62 -10.30
N PRO A 21 -5.27 7.67 -11.59
CA PRO A 21 -3.92 8.05 -12.02
C PRO A 21 -3.59 9.47 -11.53
N GLY A 22 -2.41 9.64 -10.95
CA GLY A 22 -1.95 10.90 -10.35
C GLY A 22 -1.48 10.71 -8.91
N ALA A 23 -1.19 11.83 -8.23
CA ALA A 23 -0.83 11.81 -6.81
C ALA A 23 -2.07 11.44 -5.97
N PHE A 24 -1.90 10.48 -5.07
CA PHE A 24 -2.91 10.08 -4.09
C PHE A 24 -2.24 9.88 -2.73
N GLU A 25 -3.02 9.94 -1.68
CA GLU A 25 -2.58 9.70 -0.31
C GLU A 25 -3.52 8.71 0.36
N ILE A 26 -2.98 7.88 1.26
CA ILE A 26 -3.75 7.00 2.11
C ILE A 26 -3.55 7.42 3.55
N THR A 27 -4.64 7.86 4.16
CA THR A 27 -4.69 8.25 5.56
C THR A 27 -5.39 7.20 6.42
N ASP A 28 -6.11 6.26 5.80
CA ASP A 28 -6.94 5.25 6.47
C ASP A 28 -6.28 3.86 6.46
N LEU A 29 -4.96 3.82 6.69
CA LEU A 29 -4.24 2.56 6.80
C LEU A 29 -4.40 2.02 8.22
N HIS A 30 -4.92 0.79 8.33
CA HIS A 30 -5.02 0.07 9.60
C HIS A 30 -3.97 -1.05 9.63
N PRO A 31 -2.70 -0.73 9.97
CA PRO A 31 -1.65 -1.74 10.05
C PRO A 31 -1.96 -2.73 11.17
N THR A 32 -1.78 -4.02 10.87
CA THR A 32 -2.01 -5.10 11.83
C THR A 32 -0.89 -5.23 12.85
N SER A 33 0.27 -4.62 12.58
CA SER A 33 1.46 -4.64 13.44
C SER A 33 2.12 -3.27 13.52
N SER A 34 2.60 -2.92 14.71
CA SER A 34 3.43 -1.75 15.01
C SER A 34 4.81 -1.76 14.32
N ASN A 35 5.22 -2.91 13.80
CA ASN A 35 6.51 -3.12 13.16
C ASN A 35 6.38 -4.01 11.92
N GLY A 36 7.13 -3.69 10.87
CA GLY A 36 7.28 -4.53 9.68
C GLY A 36 7.04 -3.73 8.40
N ASP A 37 7.73 -4.11 7.33
CA ASP A 37 7.67 -3.41 6.05
C ASP A 37 6.27 -3.49 5.41
N LEU A 38 5.90 -2.42 4.73
CA LEU A 38 4.68 -2.32 3.92
C LEU A 38 5.03 -2.55 2.46
N ASP A 39 4.58 -3.66 1.91
CA ASP A 39 4.67 -3.98 0.49
C ASP A 39 3.47 -3.42 -0.25
N VAL A 40 3.69 -2.29 -0.91
CA VAL A 40 2.71 -1.58 -1.72
C VAL A 40 2.83 -2.04 -3.17
N THR A 41 1.75 -2.50 -3.75
CA THR A 41 1.63 -2.89 -5.15
C THR A 41 0.57 -2.05 -5.83
N ILE A 42 0.94 -1.35 -6.90
CA ILE A 42 0.05 -0.58 -7.75
C ILE A 42 -0.05 -1.33 -9.07
N ASP A 43 -1.21 -1.89 -9.35
CA ASP A 43 -1.52 -2.55 -10.61
C ASP A 43 -2.28 -1.55 -11.51
N GLU A 44 -1.58 -0.98 -12.47
CA GLU A 44 -2.13 -0.01 -13.39
C GLU A 44 -2.82 -0.71 -14.57
N ARG A 45 -3.92 -0.13 -15.05
CA ARG A 45 -4.79 -0.79 -16.04
C ARG A 45 -4.15 -0.97 -17.42
N ASP A 46 -3.07 -0.25 -17.67
CA ASP A 46 -2.14 -0.31 -18.79
C ASP A 46 -1.16 -1.49 -18.70
N GLY A 47 -1.23 -2.29 -17.62
CA GLY A 47 -0.39 -3.47 -17.40
C GLY A 47 0.93 -3.17 -16.69
N ASN A 48 1.16 -1.91 -16.33
CA ASN A 48 2.28 -1.53 -15.49
C ASN A 48 2.00 -1.93 -14.04
N GLN A 49 2.97 -2.58 -13.40
CA GLN A 49 2.90 -2.89 -11.99
C GLN A 49 4.05 -2.20 -11.28
N GLN A 50 3.74 -1.42 -10.24
CA GLN A 50 4.73 -0.75 -9.42
C GLN A 50 4.72 -1.37 -8.04
N ASN A 51 5.88 -1.86 -7.59
CA ASN A 51 6.07 -2.39 -6.25
C ASN A 51 6.98 -1.48 -5.45
N TYR A 52 6.55 -1.14 -4.25
CA TYR A 52 7.30 -0.36 -3.29
C TYR A 52 7.30 -1.07 -1.94
N THR A 53 8.47 -1.13 -1.31
CA THR A 53 8.58 -1.59 0.07
C THR A 53 8.87 -0.37 0.92
N ILE A 54 7.91 0.03 1.74
CA ILE A 54 8.02 1.17 2.65
C ILE A 54 8.31 0.62 4.04
N PRO A 55 9.49 0.91 4.63
CA PRO A 55 9.77 0.50 6.00
C PRO A 55 8.82 1.24 6.95
N TYR A 56 8.01 0.50 7.69
CA TYR A 56 7.08 1.05 8.68
C TYR A 56 7.58 0.74 10.09
N SER A 57 7.73 1.79 10.89
CA SER A 57 8.05 1.72 12.30
C SER A 57 7.18 2.71 13.04
N THR A 58 6.34 2.22 13.95
CA THR A 58 5.66 3.12 14.89
C THR A 58 6.63 3.43 16.02
N VAL A 59 6.86 4.71 16.30
CA VAL A 59 7.49 5.09 17.56
C VAL A 59 6.44 4.86 18.66
N PRO A 60 6.69 4.00 19.67
CA PRO A 60 5.81 3.92 20.83
C PRO A 60 5.84 5.29 21.52
N ILE A 61 4.65 5.85 21.79
CA ILE A 61 4.48 7.06 22.62
C ILE A 61 4.72 6.76 24.11
#